data_AF-A0A3B8QKZ0-F1
#
_entry.id   AF-A0A3B8QKZ0-F1
#
_cell.length_a   1.000
_cell.length_b   1.000
_cell.length_c   1.000
_cell.angle_alpha   90.00
_cell.angle_beta   90.00
_cell.angle_gamma   90.00
#
_symmetry.space_group_name_H-M   'P 1'
#
loop_
_entity.id
_entity.type
_entity.pdbx_description
1 polymer ?
#
loop_
_entity_poly.entity_id
_entity_poly.type
_entity_poly.pdbx_seq_one_letter_code
_entity_poly.pdbx_strand_id
1 'polypeptide(L)'
;TCDVKVRTVHRYEQGEVIEKIEINGRGGTRVTPVFDYIEDHQLPCDNFVGLTDLEIFDFPNTPDFPVLWVSTDIGSDTAPWGEVAILKMGE
;
A
#
# COMPACT_ATOMS: atom_id res chain seq x y z
N THR A 1 -3.20 7.52 2.23
CA THR A 1 -4.00 7.21 1.02
C THR A 1 -3.11 7.28 -0.19
N CYS A 2 -3.40 6.46 -1.20
CA CYS A 2 -2.73 6.46 -2.50
C CYS A 2 -3.28 7.63 -3.33
N ASP A 3 -2.90 8.86 -2.96
CA ASP A 3 -3.28 10.11 -3.63
C ASP A 3 -2.15 10.57 -4.59
N VAL A 4 -2.37 11.65 -5.35
CA VAL A 4 -1.35 12.29 -6.22
C VAL A 4 -0.02 12.57 -5.52
N LYS A 5 -0.01 12.68 -4.18
CA LYS A 5 1.16 12.88 -3.33
C LYS A 5 0.95 12.17 -2.00
N VAL A 6 2.03 11.68 -1.38
CA VAL A 6 1.99 11.18 0.01
C VAL A 6 1.59 12.33 0.94
N ARG A 7 0.46 12.17 1.64
CA ARG A 7 -0.10 13.21 2.52
C ARG A 7 0.29 13.05 3.98
N THR A 8 0.42 11.82 4.44
CA THR A 8 0.64 11.51 5.84
C THR A 8 1.50 10.25 5.92
N VAL A 9 2.56 10.31 6.73
CA VAL A 9 3.47 9.20 7.02
C VAL A 9 3.53 9.05 8.53
N HIS A 10 3.21 7.85 9.02
CA HIS A 10 3.35 7.49 10.42
C HIS A 10 4.39 6.39 10.53
N ARG A 11 5.33 6.54 11.46
CA ARG A 11 6.32 5.51 11.81
C ARG A 11 5.94 4.96 13.18
N TYR A 12 5.90 3.64 13.26
CA TYR A 12 5.66 2.91 14.50
C TYR A 12 6.83 1.96 14.75
N GLU A 13 7.21 1.80 16.01
CA GLU A 13 8.27 0.91 16.47
C GLU A 13 7.70 -0.26 17.29
N GLN A 14 8.55 -1.26 17.55
CA GLN A 14 8.14 -2.42 18.33
C GLN A 14 7.60 -2.03 19.71
N GLY A 15 6.38 -2.50 20.02
CA GLY A 15 5.72 -2.27 21.30
C GLY A 15 4.87 -1.01 21.35
N GLU A 16 4.89 -0.18 20.30
CA GLU A 16 3.97 0.95 20.20
C GLU A 16 2.55 0.49 19.87
N VAL A 17 1.57 1.10 20.54
CA VAL A 17 0.15 0.82 20.32
C VAL A 17 -0.39 1.79 19.28
N ILE A 18 -0.99 1.26 18.22
CA ILE A 18 -1.71 2.05 17.22
C ILE A 18 -3.11 2.33 17.78
N GLU A 19 -3.30 3.47 18.45
CA GLU A 19 -4.60 3.85 19.04
C GLU A 19 -5.62 4.25 17.98
N LYS A 20 -5.17 4.83 16.87
CA LYS A 20 -6.03 5.33 15.79
C LYS A 20 -5.30 5.28 14.46
N ILE A 21 -6.01 4.82 13.42
CA ILE A 21 -5.57 4.91 12.04
C ILE A 21 -6.25 6.13 11.42
N GLU A 22 -5.46 7.14 11.04
CA GLU A 22 -5.95 8.35 10.38
C GLU A 22 -5.73 8.25 8.88
N ILE A 23 -6.83 8.13 8.13
CA ILE A 23 -6.79 8.06 6.68
C ILE A 23 -7.22 9.41 6.12
N ASN A 24 -6.24 10.21 5.66
CA ASN A 24 -6.46 11.53 5.10
C ASN A 24 -6.36 11.50 3.57
N GLY A 25 -7.47 11.63 2.85
CA GLY A 25 -7.46 11.62 1.38
C GLY A 25 -8.81 11.33 0.76
N ARG A 26 -9.04 11.82 -0.46
CA ARG A 26 -10.16 11.49 -1.36
C ARG A 26 -9.66 11.67 -2.80
N GLY A 27 -9.82 10.66 -3.65
CA GLY A 27 -9.30 10.64 -5.02
C GLY A 27 -9.18 9.20 -5.56
N GLY A 28 -8.80 9.05 -6.83
CA GLY A 28 -8.49 7.73 -7.40
C GLY A 28 -7.16 7.17 -6.89
N THR A 29 -6.96 5.86 -7.01
CA THR A 29 -5.83 5.14 -6.43
C THR A 29 -4.56 5.32 -7.26
N ARG A 30 -3.63 6.15 -6.75
CA ARG A 30 -2.27 6.30 -7.29
C ARG A 30 -1.23 5.75 -6.34
N VAL A 31 -0.63 4.61 -6.69
CA VAL A 31 0.34 3.94 -5.80
C VAL A 31 1.77 4.40 -6.03
N THR A 32 2.11 4.86 -7.24
CA THR A 32 3.48 5.31 -7.58
C THR A 32 4.06 6.29 -6.55
N PRO A 33 3.34 7.32 -6.05
CA PRO A 33 3.90 8.26 -5.08
C PRO A 33 4.38 7.63 -3.76
N VAL A 34 3.84 6.47 -3.37
CA VAL A 34 4.29 5.75 -2.17
C VAL A 34 5.65 5.10 -2.42
N PHE A 35 5.86 4.53 -3.61
CA PHE A 35 7.14 3.92 -3.99
C PHE A 35 8.21 4.98 -4.22
N ASP A 36 7.87 6.08 -4.89
CA ASP A 36 8.75 7.25 -5.03
C ASP A 36 9.20 7.76 -3.66
N TYR A 37 8.28 7.82 -2.68
CA TYR A 37 8.62 8.25 -1.33
C TYR A 37 9.63 7.34 -0.64
N ILE A 38 9.51 6.01 -0.81
CA ILE A 38 10.45 5.02 -0.26
C ILE A 38 11.84 5.22 -0.88
N GLU A 39 11.91 5.37 -2.20
CA GLU A 39 13.17 5.57 -2.94
C GLU A 39 13.82 6.91 -2.58
N ASP A 40 13.07 8.02 -2.68
CA ASP A 40 13.55 9.38 -2.43
C ASP A 40 14.12 9.58 -1.01
N HIS A 41 13.54 8.88 -0.03
CA HIS A 41 13.96 8.97 1.38
C HIS A 41 14.91 7.84 1.78
N GLN A 42 15.27 6.95 0.84
CA GLN A 42 16.13 5.80 1.06
C GLN A 42 15.69 4.97 2.27
N LEU A 43 14.38 4.73 2.40
CA LEU A 43 13.85 4.00 3.54
C LEU A 43 14.28 2.52 3.45
N PRO A 44 14.78 1.93 4.55
CA PRO A 44 15.03 0.49 4.58
C PRO A 44 13.69 -0.25 4.56
N CYS A 45 13.30 -0.75 3.39
CA CYS A 45 12.06 -1.48 3.19
C CYS A 45 12.36 -2.96 2.95
N ASP A 46 12.19 -3.78 3.98
CA ASP A 46 12.34 -5.24 3.85
C ASP A 46 11.09 -5.89 3.24
N ASN A 47 9.90 -5.30 3.48
CA ASN A 47 8.62 -5.79 3.00
C ASN A 47 7.64 -4.63 2.83
N PHE A 48 6.79 -4.70 1.80
CA PHE A 48 5.69 -3.77 1.60
C PHE A 48 4.34 -4.49 1.65
N VAL A 49 3.37 -3.89 2.34
CA VAL A 49 1.98 -4.37 2.41
C VAL A 49 1.04 -3.26 1.95
N GLY A 50 0.35 -3.48 0.83
CA GLY A 50 -0.62 -2.53 0.28
C GLY A 50 -2.06 -2.97 0.54
N LEU A 51 -2.82 -2.20 1.31
CA LEU A 51 -4.26 -2.44 1.53
C LEU A 51 -5.07 -1.63 0.50
N THR A 52 -5.69 -2.31 -0.47
CA THR A 52 -6.35 -1.69 -1.64
C THR A 52 -7.25 -2.71 -2.30
N ASP A 53 -8.35 -2.30 -2.91
CA ASP A 53 -9.18 -3.13 -3.81
C ASP A 53 -8.54 -3.45 -5.17
N LEU A 54 -7.27 -3.10 -5.37
CA LEU A 54 -6.51 -3.27 -6.60
C LEU A 54 -7.07 -2.50 -7.82
N GLU A 55 -7.94 -1.50 -7.64
CA GLU A 55 -8.30 -0.55 -8.70
C GLU A 55 -7.18 0.46 -8.95
N ILE A 56 -6.00 -0.04 -9.34
CA ILE A 56 -4.76 0.71 -9.54
C ILE A 56 -4.46 0.80 -11.04
N PHE A 57 -4.24 2.01 -11.53
CA PHE A 57 -3.88 2.25 -12.93
C PHE A 57 -2.39 2.58 -13.13
N ASP A 58 -1.64 2.85 -12.05
CA ASP A 58 -0.25 3.32 -12.07
C ASP A 58 0.69 2.43 -11.26
N PHE A 59 0.62 1.12 -11.49
CA PHE A 59 1.63 0.20 -10.95
C PHE A 59 3.03 0.63 -11.39
N PRO A 60 3.97 0.86 -10.45
CA PRO A 60 5.34 1.20 -10.81
C PRO A 60 6.10 -0.03 -11.33
N ASN A 61 7.37 0.16 -11.67
CA ASN A 61 8.28 -0.96 -11.89
C ASN A 61 8.38 -1.83 -10.64
N THR A 62 8.65 -3.12 -10.82
CA THR A 62 8.81 -4.05 -9.70
C THR A 62 9.94 -3.58 -8.78
N PRO A 63 9.68 -3.39 -7.47
CA PRO A 63 10.70 -2.98 -6.52
C PRO A 63 11.64 -4.13 -6.14
N ASP A 64 12.76 -3.81 -5.50
CA ASP A 64 13.76 -4.78 -5.04
C ASP A 64 13.38 -5.49 -3.72
N PHE A 65 12.18 -5.25 -3.20
CA PHE A 65 11.66 -5.85 -1.97
C PHE A 65 10.34 -6.60 -2.23
N PRO A 66 10.03 -7.64 -1.43
CA PRO A 66 8.76 -8.34 -1.48
C PRO A 66 7.56 -7.40 -1.29
N VAL A 67 6.52 -7.62 -2.09
CA VAL A 67 5.26 -6.88 -2.01
C VAL A 67 4.09 -7.83 -1.84
N LEU A 68 3.27 -7.56 -0.82
CA LEU A 68 1.97 -8.18 -0.60
C LEU A 68 0.85 -7.15 -0.81
N TRP A 69 -0.01 -7.41 -1.78
CA TRP A 69 -1.26 -6.69 -1.99
C TRP A 69 -2.40 -7.40 -1.26
N VAL A 70 -3.11 -6.69 -0.41
CA VAL A 70 -4.27 -7.21 0.32
C VAL A 70 -5.52 -6.60 -0.27
N SER A 71 -6.24 -7.39 -1.08
CA SER A 71 -7.45 -6.97 -1.78
C SER A 71 -8.72 -7.31 -1.02
N THR A 72 -9.61 -6.34 -0.90
CA THR A 72 -10.99 -6.55 -0.42
C THR A 72 -11.95 -6.93 -1.54
N ASP A 73 -11.56 -6.75 -2.80
CA ASP A 73 -12.38 -7.11 -3.95
C ASP A 73 -12.04 -8.52 -4.43
N ILE A 74 -13.05 -9.40 -4.46
CA ILE A 74 -12.92 -10.78 -4.94
C ILE A 74 -12.81 -10.82 -6.47
N GLY A 75 -13.24 -9.77 -7.17
CA GLY A 75 -13.17 -9.65 -8.64
C GLY A 75 -11.82 -9.15 -9.18
N SER A 76 -10.99 -8.55 -8.33
CA SER A 76 -9.67 -8.04 -8.68
C SER A 76 -8.61 -8.79 -7.87
N ASP A 77 -8.17 -9.93 -8.39
CA ASP A 77 -7.29 -10.90 -7.72
C ASP A 77 -5.87 -10.96 -8.30
N THR A 78 -5.54 -10.07 -9.23
CA THR A 78 -4.24 -10.04 -9.89
C THR A 78 -3.59 -8.65 -9.83
N ALA A 79 -2.29 -8.65 -9.58
CA ALA A 79 -1.41 -7.49 -9.74
C ALA A 79 -0.29 -7.88 -10.73
N PRO A 80 0.33 -6.93 -11.45
CA PRO A 80 1.41 -7.23 -12.38
C PRO A 80 2.63 -7.91 -11.74
N TRP A 81 2.82 -7.69 -10.43
CA TRP A 81 3.89 -8.26 -9.63
C TRP A 81 3.50 -8.22 -8.13
N GLY A 82 4.27 -8.94 -7.31
CA GLY A 82 3.96 -9.17 -5.90
C GLY A 82 2.94 -10.29 -5.71
N GLU A 83 2.67 -10.63 -4.45
CA GLU A 83 1.64 -11.59 -4.08
C GLU A 83 0.33 -10.87 -3.78
N VAL A 84 -0.80 -11.51 -4.07
CA VAL A 84 -2.14 -10.99 -3.75
C VAL A 84 -2.80 -11.89 -2.71
N ALA A 85 -3.22 -11.32 -1.60
CA ALA A 85 -4.06 -11.96 -0.60
C ALA A 85 -5.45 -11.33 -0.61
N ILE A 86 -6.50 -12.16 -0.62
CA ILE A 86 -7.89 -11.67 -0.56
C ILE A 86 -8.34 -11.61 0.90
N LEU A 87 -8.66 -10.40 1.36
CA LEU A 87 -9.29 -10.16 2.65
C LEU A 87 -10.80 -10.36 2.52
N LYS A 88 -11.27 -11.53 2.96
CA LYS A 88 -12.70 -11.80 3.09
C LYS A 88 -13.24 -11.08 4.31
N MET A 89 -14.19 -10.18 4.10
CA MET A 89 -14.98 -9.61 5.19
C MET A 89 -15.83 -10.74 5.80
N GLY A 90 -15.75 -10.91 7.12
CA GLY A 90 -16.58 -11.89 7.84
C GLY A 90 -18.07 -11.57 7.71
N GLU A 91 -18.91 -12.61 7.80
CA GLU A 91 -20.38 -12.49 7.84
C GLU A 91 -20.88 -11.63 9.02
#